data_AF-A0AAV4HIM4-F1
#
_entry.id   AF-A0AAV4HIM4-F1
#
_cell.length_a   1.000
_cell.length_b   1.000
_cell.length_c   1.000
_cell.angle_alpha   90.00
_cell.angle_beta   90.00
_cell.angle_gamma   90.00
#
_symmetry.space_group_name_H-M   'P 1'
#
loop_
_entity.id
_entity.type
_entity.pdbx_description
1 polymer ?
#
loop_
_entity_poly.entity_id
_entity_poly.type
_entity_poly.pdbx_seq_one_letter_code
_entity_poly.pdbx_strand_id
1 'polypeptide(L)'
;MRVYKHGELVTCGGEKTGGAWTAIEKKRHINELELLAAFLAIQSFSKGKRDIHVRIFVDNTTTMTCVNKMGSSRSSSLDFLARDIWSWCNKRDLWLSAARIAGKDNVMADRESRTVNNDTEWMLNTNLLCSALKILQFNPEIDLLASRLNHQFESYVSYRADPGSVFLDAFAMSWSRLKSYTFSLFSFLSKVV
;
A
#
# COMPACT_ATOMS: atom_id res chain seq x y z
N MET A 1 9.69 2.86 -11.07
CA MET A 1 9.28 2.92 -9.65
C MET A 1 10.51 2.73 -8.77
N ARG A 2 10.66 3.49 -7.69
CA ARG A 2 11.73 3.29 -6.70
C ARG A 2 11.10 2.83 -5.39
N VAL A 3 11.56 1.70 -4.88
CA VAL A 3 11.12 1.01 -3.65
C VAL A 3 12.28 1.03 -2.68
N TYR A 4 12.02 1.31 -1.42
CA TYR A 4 13.08 1.71 -0.52
C TYR A 4 13.07 1.00 0.84
N LYS A 5 14.17 1.12 1.60
CA LYS A 5 14.50 0.32 2.78
C LYS A 5 13.49 0.50 3.91
N HIS A 6 13.24 -0.57 4.66
CA HIS A 6 12.26 -0.66 5.77
C HIS A 6 10.78 -0.52 5.39
N GLY A 7 10.53 -0.33 4.10
CA GLY A 7 9.25 -0.55 3.46
C GLY A 7 8.23 0.54 3.72
N GLU A 8 7.18 0.45 2.92
CA GLU A 8 6.08 1.39 2.79
C GLU A 8 6.38 2.61 1.92
N LEU A 9 7.48 3.36 2.11
CA LEU A 9 7.72 4.50 1.22
C LEU A 9 8.15 4.06 -0.18
N VAL A 10 7.37 4.43 -1.19
CA VAL A 10 7.63 4.15 -2.60
C VAL A 10 7.42 5.44 -3.39
N THR A 11 8.30 5.69 -4.36
CA THR A 11 8.09 6.79 -5.30
C THR A 11 8.00 6.34 -6.75
N CYS A 12 7.05 6.91 -7.48
CA CYS A 12 6.94 6.75 -8.93
C CYS A 12 6.67 8.12 -9.56
N GLY A 13 7.57 8.59 -10.44
CA GLY A 13 7.35 9.86 -11.15
C GLY A 13 7.22 11.12 -10.28
N GLY A 14 7.66 11.07 -9.01
CA GLY A 14 7.51 12.18 -8.05
C GLY A 14 6.39 11.99 -7.04
N GLU A 15 5.42 11.13 -7.33
CA GLU A 15 4.39 10.72 -6.36
C GLU A 15 5.00 9.81 -5.29
N LYS A 16 4.54 9.95 -4.05
CA LYS A 16 4.98 9.16 -2.90
C LYS A 16 3.78 8.44 -2.28
N THR A 17 3.97 7.19 -1.89
CA THR A 17 3.04 6.47 -1.00
C THR A 17 3.80 5.80 0.13
N GLY A 18 3.11 5.49 1.23
CA GLY A 18 3.59 4.84 2.45
C GLY A 18 2.47 4.73 3.48
N GLY A 19 2.57 3.78 4.42
CA GLY A 19 1.53 3.45 5.39
C GLY A 19 1.80 2.10 6.08
N ALA A 20 1.41 1.97 7.35
CA ALA A 20 2.05 1.05 8.31
C ALA A 20 2.01 -0.47 7.96
N TRP A 21 2.87 -1.25 8.61
CA TRP A 21 2.76 -2.70 8.66
C TRP A 21 1.61 -3.17 9.57
N THR A 22 0.83 -4.17 9.13
CA THR A 22 -0.12 -4.88 9.99
C THR A 22 0.62 -5.61 11.13
N ALA A 23 -0.09 -5.93 12.21
CA ALA A 23 0.49 -6.69 13.33
C ALA A 23 1.04 -8.07 12.92
N ILE A 24 0.52 -8.66 11.84
CA ILE A 24 0.99 -9.94 11.29
C ILE A 24 2.25 -9.71 10.47
N GLU A 25 2.26 -8.71 9.58
CA GLU A 25 3.42 -8.41 8.74
C GLU A 25 4.63 -8.00 9.57
N LYS A 26 4.46 -7.21 10.65
CA LYS A 26 5.54 -6.81 11.55
C LYS A 26 6.35 -7.98 12.12
N LYS A 27 5.79 -9.20 12.14
CA LYS A 27 6.45 -10.42 12.63
C LYS A 27 7.31 -11.10 11.56
N ARG A 28 7.23 -10.68 10.31
CA ARG A 28 7.99 -11.27 9.19
C ARG A 28 9.46 -10.86 9.26
N HIS A 29 10.31 -11.67 8.66
CA HIS A 29 11.73 -11.37 8.52
C HIS A 29 11.96 -10.12 7.65
N ILE A 30 13.03 -9.35 7.90
CA ILE A 30 13.28 -8.09 7.20
C ILE A 30 13.33 -8.21 5.67
N ASN A 31 13.93 -9.28 5.15
CA ASN A 31 13.95 -9.54 3.69
C ASN A 31 12.53 -9.78 3.12
N GLU A 32 11.63 -10.38 3.90
CA GLU A 32 10.24 -10.56 3.47
C GLU A 32 9.50 -9.23 3.47
N LEU A 33 9.72 -8.39 4.48
CA LEU A 33 9.14 -7.05 4.55
C LEU A 33 9.60 -6.17 3.38
N GLU A 34 10.88 -6.24 3.00
CA GLU A 34 11.40 -5.48 1.86
C GLU A 34 10.85 -5.98 0.52
N LEU A 35 10.65 -7.29 0.35
CA LEU A 35 9.99 -7.85 -0.83
C LEU A 35 8.49 -7.53 -0.85
N LEU A 36 7.83 -7.54 0.31
CA LEU A 36 6.42 -7.19 0.45
C LEU A 36 6.20 -5.70 0.16
N ALA A 37 7.10 -4.83 0.64
CA ALA A 37 7.07 -3.42 0.30
C ALA A 37 7.15 -3.21 -1.22
N ALA A 38 8.02 -3.95 -1.91
CA ALA A 38 8.09 -3.93 -3.37
C ALA A 38 6.79 -4.40 -4.01
N PHE A 39 6.10 -5.38 -3.42
CA PHE A 39 4.83 -5.82 -3.94
C PHE A 39 3.72 -4.77 -3.78
N LEU A 40 3.56 -4.21 -2.58
CA LEU A 40 2.58 -3.16 -2.30
C LEU A 40 2.82 -1.95 -3.20
N ALA A 41 4.09 -1.60 -3.42
CA ALA A 41 4.54 -0.58 -4.37
C ALA A 41 3.98 -0.83 -5.78
N ILE A 42 4.25 -2.03 -6.32
CA ILE A 42 3.85 -2.45 -7.66
C ILE A 42 2.32 -2.38 -7.79
N GLN A 43 1.60 -2.86 -6.78
CA GLN A 43 0.14 -2.84 -6.73
C GLN A 43 -0.40 -1.40 -6.74
N SER A 44 0.14 -0.51 -5.92
CA SER A 44 -0.30 0.89 -5.82
C SER A 44 -0.16 1.66 -7.13
N PHE A 45 1.02 1.67 -7.74
CA PHE A 45 1.26 2.54 -8.92
C PHE A 45 1.00 1.87 -10.26
N SER A 46 0.94 0.55 -10.31
CA SER A 46 0.59 -0.20 -11.54
C SER A 46 -0.89 -0.58 -11.57
N LYS A 47 -1.68 -0.03 -10.63
CA LYS A 47 -3.13 -0.21 -10.59
C LYS A 47 -3.76 0.31 -11.88
N GLY A 48 -4.47 -0.58 -12.59
CA GLY A 48 -5.08 -0.27 -13.88
C GLY A 48 -4.12 -0.16 -15.07
N LYS A 49 -2.82 -0.39 -14.88
CA LYS A 49 -1.86 -0.50 -15.98
C LYS A 49 -1.88 -1.92 -16.54
N ARG A 50 -1.68 -2.04 -17.86
CA ARG A 50 -1.56 -3.32 -18.58
C ARG A 50 -0.53 -3.18 -19.70
N ASP A 51 0.10 -4.29 -20.07
CA ASP A 51 1.04 -4.36 -21.20
C ASP A 51 2.18 -3.33 -21.10
N ILE A 52 2.78 -3.23 -19.91
CA ILE A 52 3.93 -2.34 -19.66
C ILE A 52 5.04 -3.06 -18.92
N HIS A 53 6.24 -2.53 -19.08
CA HIS A 53 7.38 -2.91 -18.26
C HIS A 53 7.50 -2.01 -17.03
N VAL A 54 7.42 -2.62 -15.85
CA VAL A 54 7.66 -1.99 -14.55
C VAL A 54 9.07 -2.31 -14.11
N ARG A 55 9.91 -1.27 -14.01
CA ARG A 55 11.22 -1.38 -13.35
C ARG A 55 11.16 -0.83 -11.94
N ILE A 56 11.50 -1.67 -10.96
CA ILE A 56 11.69 -1.29 -9.57
C ILE A 56 13.17 -1.08 -9.26
N PHE A 57 13.46 -0.06 -8.46
CA PHE A 57 14.79 0.15 -7.88
C PHE A 57 14.72 -0.20 -6.40
N VAL A 58 15.59 -1.07 -5.91
CA VAL A 58 15.63 -1.54 -4.51
C VAL A 58 17.07 -1.49 -3.99
N ASP A 59 17.29 -1.36 -2.69
CA ASP A 59 18.63 -1.43 -2.11
C ASP A 59 18.98 -2.80 -1.52
N ASN A 60 17.96 -3.62 -1.24
CA ASN A 60 18.10 -5.01 -0.82
C ASN A 60 18.36 -5.96 -2.02
N THR A 61 19.50 -6.65 -1.96
CA THR A 61 19.93 -7.60 -2.99
C THR A 61 19.06 -8.85 -3.06
N THR A 62 18.51 -9.31 -1.93
CA THR A 62 17.59 -10.44 -1.86
C THR A 62 16.31 -10.12 -2.62
N THR A 63 15.69 -8.97 -2.38
CA THR A 63 14.50 -8.49 -3.10
C THR A 63 14.78 -8.38 -4.59
N MET A 64 15.88 -7.74 -4.99
CA MET A 64 16.28 -7.64 -6.39
C MET A 64 16.41 -9.02 -7.04
N THR A 65 17.07 -9.95 -6.35
CA THR A 65 17.31 -11.31 -6.86
C THR A 65 16.01 -12.11 -6.95
N CYS A 66 15.15 -12.03 -5.93
CA CYS A 66 13.87 -12.73 -5.91
C CYS A 66 12.96 -12.29 -7.05
N VAL A 67 12.89 -10.97 -7.30
CA VAL A 67 12.11 -10.42 -8.41
C VAL A 67 12.67 -10.88 -9.76
N ASN A 68 13.97 -10.68 -10.01
CA ASN A 68 14.57 -11.00 -11.30
C ASN A 68 14.63 -12.51 -11.60
N LYS A 69 14.69 -13.36 -10.57
CA LYS A 69 14.68 -14.83 -10.72
C LYS A 69 13.28 -15.44 -10.57
N MET A 70 12.26 -14.61 -10.37
CA MET A 70 10.87 -15.05 -10.16
C MET A 70 10.67 -16.04 -9.01
N GLY A 71 11.51 -15.95 -7.97
CA GLY A 71 11.51 -16.92 -6.89
C GLY A 71 12.75 -16.89 -6.02
N SER A 72 12.76 -17.76 -5.00
CA SER A 72 13.88 -17.95 -4.08
C SER A 72 14.07 -19.43 -3.77
N SER A 73 15.25 -19.98 -4.05
CA SER A 73 15.57 -21.36 -3.68
C SER A 73 15.98 -21.51 -2.21
N ARG A 74 16.20 -20.40 -1.49
CA ARG A 74 16.79 -20.39 -0.15
C ARG A 74 15.79 -20.10 0.97
N SER A 75 14.58 -19.68 0.60
CA SER A 75 13.54 -19.31 1.56
C SER A 75 12.18 -19.51 0.92
N SER A 76 11.40 -20.44 1.47
CA SER A 76 10.05 -20.74 1.01
C SER A 76 9.10 -19.55 1.16
N SER A 77 9.28 -18.73 2.20
CA SER A 77 8.46 -17.53 2.41
C SER A 77 8.71 -16.47 1.34
N LEU A 78 9.98 -16.25 0.97
CA LEU A 78 10.33 -15.36 -0.14
C LEU A 78 9.91 -15.92 -1.50
N ASP A 79 10.01 -17.23 -1.70
CA ASP A 79 9.54 -17.88 -2.94
C ASP A 79 8.03 -17.71 -3.13
N PHE A 80 7.26 -17.96 -2.07
CA PHE A 80 5.81 -17.79 -2.08
C PHE A 80 5.44 -16.35 -2.44
N LEU A 81 6.06 -15.37 -1.78
CA LEU A 81 5.79 -13.96 -2.04
C LEU A 81 6.24 -13.52 -3.46
N ALA A 82 7.37 -14.03 -3.96
CA ALA A 82 7.81 -13.76 -5.33
C ALA A 82 6.83 -14.31 -6.37
N ARG A 83 6.27 -15.51 -6.13
CA ARG A 83 5.22 -16.08 -6.99
C ARG A 83 3.94 -15.26 -6.95
N ASP A 84 3.54 -14.75 -5.79
CA ASP A 84 2.39 -13.86 -5.68
C ASP A 84 2.59 -12.57 -6.49
N ILE A 85 3.78 -11.96 -6.42
CA ILE A 85 4.14 -10.78 -7.21
C ILE A 85 4.00 -11.09 -8.71
N TRP A 86 4.62 -12.16 -9.20
CA TRP A 86 4.58 -12.51 -10.62
C TRP A 86 3.19 -12.95 -11.08
N SER A 87 2.44 -13.68 -10.26
CA SER A 87 1.04 -14.03 -10.53
C SER A 87 0.17 -12.78 -10.68
N TRP A 88 0.35 -11.79 -9.80
CA TRP A 88 -0.38 -10.53 -9.89
C TRP A 88 -0.01 -9.72 -11.14
N CYS A 89 1.27 -9.70 -11.52
CA CYS A 89 1.78 -9.04 -12.72
C CYS A 89 1.30 -9.72 -14.00
N ASN A 90 1.37 -11.05 -14.06
CA ASN A 90 0.96 -11.85 -15.22
C ASN A 90 -0.53 -11.67 -15.54
N LYS A 91 -1.40 -11.61 -14.51
CA LYS A 91 -2.84 -11.33 -14.70
C LYS A 91 -3.13 -9.97 -15.35
N ARG A 92 -2.13 -9.09 -15.43
CA ARG A 92 -2.22 -7.72 -15.96
C ARG A 92 -1.26 -7.49 -17.13
N ASP A 93 -0.62 -8.52 -17.65
CA ASP A 93 0.35 -8.40 -18.74
C ASP A 93 1.49 -7.43 -18.39
N LEU A 94 1.92 -7.43 -17.12
CA LEU A 94 3.02 -6.59 -16.65
C LEU A 94 4.33 -7.37 -16.65
N TRP A 95 5.35 -6.82 -17.31
CA TRP A 95 6.72 -7.33 -17.18
C TRP A 95 7.44 -6.62 -16.04
N LEU A 96 8.11 -7.36 -15.16
CA LEU A 96 8.78 -6.80 -13.98
C LEU A 96 10.30 -6.99 -14.06
N SER A 97 11.06 -5.95 -13.72
CA SER A 97 12.50 -6.07 -13.44
C SER A 97 12.92 -5.26 -12.22
N ALA A 98 13.96 -5.70 -11.53
CA ALA A 98 14.55 -5.03 -10.39
C ALA A 98 16.01 -4.63 -10.66
N ALA A 99 16.36 -3.41 -10.26
CA ALA A 99 17.73 -2.91 -10.28
C ALA A 99 18.14 -2.43 -8.88
N ARG A 100 19.43 -2.60 -8.54
CA ARG A 100 19.95 -2.15 -7.27
C ARG A 100 20.24 -0.65 -7.28
N ILE A 101 19.92 0.04 -6.19
CA ILE A 101 20.44 1.38 -5.86
C ILE A 101 21.27 1.31 -4.58
N ALA A 102 22.30 2.15 -4.47
CA ALA A 102 23.12 2.16 -3.27
C ALA A 102 22.31 2.76 -2.10
N GLY A 103 22.43 2.19 -0.90
CA GLY A 103 21.68 2.66 0.27
C GLY A 103 21.96 4.13 0.63
N LYS A 104 23.16 4.64 0.31
CA LYS A 104 23.50 6.06 0.45
C LYS A 104 22.70 7.00 -0.46
N ASP A 105 22.17 6.48 -1.56
CA ASP A 105 21.30 7.21 -2.48
C ASP A 105 19.81 7.01 -2.10
N ASN A 106 19.56 6.28 -1.00
CA ASN A 106 18.26 5.92 -0.47
C ASN A 106 17.86 6.71 0.80
N VAL A 107 18.50 7.86 1.04
CA VAL A 107 18.33 8.64 2.29
C VAL A 107 16.89 9.11 2.49
N MET A 108 16.24 9.57 1.42
CA MET A 108 14.87 10.08 1.50
C MET A 108 13.90 9.05 2.06
N ALA A 109 14.11 7.77 1.76
CA ALA A 109 13.19 6.75 2.19
C ALA A 109 13.52 6.16 3.55
N ASP A 110 14.79 6.03 3.91
CA ASP A 110 15.18 5.66 5.27
C ASP A 110 14.65 6.70 6.29
N ARG A 111 14.56 7.97 5.89
CA ARG A 111 13.90 9.00 6.69
C ARG A 111 12.38 8.78 6.80
N GLU A 112 11.72 8.54 5.68
CA GLU A 112 10.25 8.47 5.63
C GLU A 112 9.69 7.16 6.20
N SER A 113 10.37 6.02 6.01
CA SER A 113 9.98 4.74 6.64
C SER A 113 10.08 4.78 8.17
N ARG A 114 10.91 5.70 8.72
CA ARG A 114 11.00 5.96 10.16
C ARG A 114 9.91 6.91 10.66
N THR A 115 9.19 7.56 9.75
CA THR A 115 8.15 8.55 10.06
C THR A 115 6.76 7.91 9.83
N VAL A 116 6.47 6.81 10.52
CA VAL A 116 5.14 6.20 10.49
C VAL A 116 4.19 7.05 11.33
N ASN A 117 3.33 7.83 10.67
CA ASN A 117 2.29 8.57 11.38
C ASN A 117 1.12 7.62 11.71
N ASN A 118 1.20 6.94 12.86
CA ASN A 118 0.13 6.02 13.29
C ASN A 118 -1.21 6.73 13.55
N ASP A 119 -1.22 8.06 13.71
CA ASP A 119 -2.46 8.81 13.93
C ASP A 119 -3.36 8.76 12.69
N THR A 120 -2.81 8.36 11.53
CA THR A 120 -3.60 8.17 10.32
C THR A 120 -4.21 6.78 10.15
N GLU A 121 -3.98 5.87 11.10
CA GLU A 121 -4.45 4.47 11.00
C GLU A 121 -5.55 4.16 12.01
N TRP A 122 -6.13 5.18 12.63
CA TRP A 122 -7.22 5.00 13.59
C TRP A 122 -8.51 4.65 12.85
N MET A 123 -9.33 3.81 13.49
CA MET A 123 -10.67 3.45 13.04
C MET A 123 -11.60 3.29 14.24
N LEU A 124 -12.90 3.48 14.02
CA LEU A 124 -13.90 3.08 15.02
C LEU A 124 -13.83 1.58 15.27
N ASN A 125 -14.14 1.17 16.50
CA ASN A 125 -14.36 -0.23 16.79
C ASN A 125 -15.47 -0.78 15.87
N THR A 126 -15.16 -1.86 15.14
CA THR A 126 -16.05 -2.44 14.12
C THR A 126 -17.41 -2.84 14.69
N ASN A 127 -17.46 -3.37 15.92
CA ASN A 127 -18.74 -3.76 16.54
C ASN A 127 -19.61 -2.53 16.88
N LEU A 128 -18.98 -1.45 17.38
CA LEU A 128 -19.68 -0.19 17.63
C LEU A 128 -20.16 0.45 16.32
N LEU A 129 -19.32 0.47 15.27
CA LEU A 129 -19.71 0.96 13.95
C LEU A 129 -20.90 0.16 13.41
N CYS A 130 -20.80 -1.16 13.40
CA CYS A 130 -21.89 -2.04 12.96
C CYS A 130 -23.19 -1.79 13.73
N SER A 131 -23.11 -1.55 15.04
CA SER A 131 -24.29 -1.27 15.87
C SER A 131 -24.89 0.09 15.52
N ALA A 132 -24.07 1.12 15.34
CA ALA A 132 -24.51 2.46 14.96
C ALA A 132 -25.17 2.46 13.56
N LEU A 133 -24.57 1.79 12.58
CA LEU A 133 -25.11 1.68 11.22
C LEU A 133 -26.48 0.99 11.18
N LYS A 134 -26.67 -0.05 12.00
CA LYS A 134 -27.97 -0.71 12.16
C LYS A 134 -29.03 0.25 12.72
N ILE A 135 -28.69 1.04 13.72
CA ILE A 135 -29.61 2.04 14.32
C ILE A 135 -29.98 3.12 13.30
N LEU A 136 -28.99 3.60 12.54
CA LEU A 136 -29.17 4.61 11.50
C LEU A 136 -29.84 4.08 10.23
N GLN A 137 -30.06 2.76 10.13
CA GLN A 137 -30.55 2.08 8.92
C GLN A 137 -29.73 2.46 7.67
N PHE A 138 -28.43 2.65 7.85
CA PHE A 138 -27.52 3.06 6.79
C PHE A 138 -26.55 1.93 6.47
N ASN A 139 -26.39 1.65 5.17
CA ASN A 139 -25.47 0.63 4.68
C ASN A 139 -24.44 1.27 3.74
N PRO A 140 -23.27 1.67 4.26
CA PRO A 140 -22.20 2.20 3.45
C PRO A 140 -21.71 1.15 2.46
N GLU A 141 -21.46 1.58 1.24
CA GLU A 141 -20.91 0.76 0.15
C GLU A 141 -19.41 1.01 -0.04
N ILE A 142 -18.89 2.13 0.50
CA ILE A 142 -17.50 2.53 0.34
C ILE A 142 -16.98 3.29 1.56
N ASP A 143 -15.73 3.02 1.94
CA ASP A 143 -14.99 3.76 2.97
C ASP A 143 -14.14 4.87 2.33
N LEU A 144 -14.37 6.14 2.64
CA LEU A 144 -13.54 7.23 2.14
C LEU A 144 -12.50 7.62 3.17
N LEU A 145 -11.30 7.96 2.69
CA LEU A 145 -10.14 8.34 3.49
C LEU A 145 -9.58 7.19 4.36
N ALA A 146 -9.70 5.96 3.88
CA ALA A 146 -9.16 4.78 4.53
C ALA A 146 -7.90 4.23 3.82
N SER A 147 -7.14 3.42 4.56
CA SER A 147 -5.97 2.68 4.10
C SER A 147 -6.27 1.18 4.12
N ARG A 148 -5.36 0.36 3.59
CA ARG A 148 -5.43 -1.11 3.74
C ARG A 148 -5.48 -1.59 5.20
N LEU A 149 -5.16 -0.74 6.18
CA LEU A 149 -5.10 -1.12 7.60
C LEU A 149 -6.37 -0.80 8.37
N ASN A 150 -7.09 0.25 7.97
CA ASN A 150 -8.18 0.81 8.76
C ASN A 150 -9.53 0.82 8.01
N HIS A 151 -9.58 0.36 6.76
CA HIS A 151 -10.83 0.25 6.02
C HIS A 151 -11.82 -0.68 6.73
N GLN A 152 -13.06 -0.22 6.88
CA GLN A 152 -14.14 -0.99 7.52
C GLN A 152 -15.07 -1.67 6.51
N PHE A 153 -14.87 -1.38 5.22
CA PHE A 153 -15.67 -1.88 4.11
C PHE A 153 -14.75 -2.42 3.02
N GLU A 154 -15.24 -3.37 2.21
CA GLU A 154 -14.45 -4.00 1.15
C GLU A 154 -13.91 -2.98 0.13
N SER A 155 -14.75 -2.04 -0.29
CA SER A 155 -14.33 -0.94 -1.17
C SER A 155 -13.91 0.27 -0.34
N TYR A 156 -12.74 0.83 -0.64
CA TYR A 156 -12.27 2.06 0.01
C TYR A 156 -11.46 2.98 -0.89
N VAL A 157 -11.43 4.27 -0.55
CA VAL A 157 -10.69 5.32 -1.24
C VAL A 157 -9.59 5.81 -0.33
N SER A 158 -8.35 5.70 -0.79
CA SER A 158 -7.18 6.10 -0.02
C SER A 158 -6.69 7.49 -0.42
N TYR A 159 -6.16 8.24 0.55
CA TYR A 159 -5.59 9.57 0.29
C TYR A 159 -4.32 9.50 -0.59
N ARG A 160 -3.52 8.44 -0.44
CA ARG A 160 -2.34 8.14 -1.28
C ARG A 160 -2.53 6.82 -2.02
N ALA A 161 -1.65 6.52 -2.98
CA ALA A 161 -1.73 5.29 -3.75
C ALA A 161 -1.61 4.05 -2.85
N ASP A 162 -2.71 3.34 -2.63
CA ASP A 162 -2.78 2.16 -1.76
C ASP A 162 -3.17 0.92 -2.60
N PRO A 163 -2.52 -0.25 -2.37
CA PRO A 163 -2.69 -1.45 -3.19
C PRO A 163 -4.13 -1.95 -3.30
N GLY A 164 -4.94 -1.80 -2.25
CA GLY A 164 -6.31 -2.34 -2.21
C GLY A 164 -7.40 -1.30 -2.43
N SER A 165 -7.05 -0.01 -2.51
CA SER A 165 -8.02 1.06 -2.76
C SER A 165 -8.83 0.79 -4.04
N VAL A 166 -10.00 1.40 -4.21
CA VAL A 166 -10.72 1.44 -5.49
C VAL A 166 -10.43 2.71 -6.28
N PHE A 167 -10.17 3.82 -5.57
CA PHE A 167 -9.80 5.11 -6.16
C PHE A 167 -8.68 5.78 -5.36
N LEU A 168 -7.94 6.66 -6.03
CA LEU A 168 -6.95 7.53 -5.43
C LEU A 168 -7.61 8.88 -5.11
N ASP A 169 -7.36 9.38 -3.90
CA ASP A 169 -7.77 10.69 -3.39
C ASP A 169 -9.29 10.92 -3.38
N ALA A 170 -9.89 10.81 -2.19
CA ALA A 170 -11.31 11.08 -2.01
C ALA A 170 -11.68 12.54 -2.33
N PHE A 171 -10.75 13.50 -2.21
CA PHE A 171 -11.04 14.91 -2.52
C PHE A 171 -11.11 15.18 -4.02
N ALA A 172 -10.61 14.27 -4.86
CA ALA A 172 -10.66 14.37 -6.31
C ALA A 172 -11.95 13.81 -6.93
N MET A 173 -12.89 13.28 -6.13
CA MET A 173 -14.13 12.68 -6.61
C MET A 173 -15.38 13.35 -6.02
N SER A 174 -16.49 13.30 -6.75
CA SER A 174 -17.79 13.72 -6.21
C SER A 174 -18.38 12.66 -5.29
N TRP A 175 -18.81 13.08 -4.10
CA TRP A 175 -19.44 12.19 -3.10
C TRP A 175 -20.95 12.14 -3.22
N SER A 176 -21.55 12.96 -4.07
CA SER A 176 -23.00 13.24 -4.08
C SER A 176 -23.89 12.02 -4.37
N ARG A 177 -23.31 10.93 -4.90
CA ARG A 177 -24.02 9.69 -5.24
C ARG A 177 -23.51 8.47 -4.47
N LEU A 178 -22.57 8.66 -3.55
CA LEU A 178 -21.97 7.57 -2.80
C LEU A 178 -22.70 7.37 -1.47
N LYS A 179 -23.04 6.11 -1.15
CA LYS A 179 -23.33 5.72 0.23
C LYS A 179 -22.01 5.50 0.93
N SER A 180 -21.32 6.58 1.27
CA SER A 180 -19.99 6.53 1.85
C SER A 180 -20.03 6.54 3.38
N TYR A 181 -19.15 5.74 3.97
CA TYR A 181 -18.67 5.95 5.33
C TYR A 181 -17.38 6.75 5.25
N THR A 182 -17.20 7.70 6.16
CA THR A 182 -15.95 8.45 6.28
C THR A 182 -15.56 8.50 7.73
N PHE A 183 -14.47 7.85 8.11
CA PHE A 183 -13.84 8.13 9.40
C PHE A 183 -12.81 9.22 9.17
N SER A 184 -13.22 10.48 9.39
CA SER A 184 -12.30 11.58 9.17
C SER A 184 -11.10 11.41 10.08
N LEU A 185 -9.95 11.26 9.44
CA LEU A 185 -8.67 11.46 10.07
C LEU A 185 -8.67 12.89 10.60
N PHE A 186 -8.74 13.05 11.92
CA PHE A 186 -8.70 14.36 12.59
C PHE A 186 -7.47 15.19 12.16
N SER A 187 -6.48 14.53 11.55
CA SER A 187 -5.23 15.04 11.00
C SER A 187 -5.33 15.69 9.61
N PHE A 188 -6.39 15.45 8.82
CA PHE A 188 -6.53 15.95 7.44
C PHE A 188 -7.51 17.12 7.29
N LEU A 189 -8.39 17.33 8.27
CA LEU A 189 -9.20 18.53 8.33
C LEU A 189 -8.32 19.67 8.86
N SER A 190 -8.10 20.69 8.03
CA SER A 190 -7.50 21.94 8.49
C SER A 190 -8.29 22.45 9.69
N LYS A 191 -7.58 22.92 10.73
CA LYS A 191 -8.22 23.66 11.82
C LYS A 191 -9.03 24.78 11.19
N VAL A 192 -10.34 24.75 11.36
CA VAL A 192 -11.17 25.94 11.16
C VAL A 192 -10.75 26.88 12.30
N VAL A 193 -10.04 27.95 11.95
CA VAL A 193 -9.70 29.05 12.86
C VAL A 193 -10.89 29.98 12.93
#